data_AF-A0A841TBE2-F1
#
_entry.id   AF-A0A841TBE2-F1
#
_cell.length_a   1.000
_cell.length_b   1.000
_cell.length_c   1.000
_cell.angle_alpha   90.00
_cell.angle_beta   90.00
_cell.angle_gamma   90.00
#
_symmetry.space_group_name_H-M   'P 1'
#
loop_
_entity.id
_entity.type
_entity.pdbx_description
1 polymer ?
#
loop_
_entity_poly.entity_id
_entity_poly.type
_entity_poly.pdbx_seq_one_letter_code
_entity_poly.pdbx_strand_id
1 'polypeptide(L)'
;MEIANCSRCGKVFARNFRDICQNCHQEIEQEYTACADCLREHRGMTITELSEATGVTVKQITKFVKEGRISMVDAPNLTYPCEVCGMPIREGSMCTGCRDRLKADFSSASADLESRSHMANANRTYKITDR
;
A
#
# COMPACT_ATOMS: atom_id res chain seq x y z
N MET A 1 -25.29 12.72 12.83
CA MET A 1 -23.96 13.37 12.93
C MET A 1 -23.27 12.79 14.14
N GLU A 2 -22.27 11.93 13.93
CA GLU A 2 -21.43 11.43 15.01
C GLU A 2 -20.27 12.39 15.21
N ILE A 3 -19.94 12.69 16.46
CA ILE A 3 -18.76 13.49 16.79
C ILE A 3 -17.59 12.53 16.95
N ALA A 4 -16.47 12.81 16.29
CA ALA A 4 -15.25 11.99 16.35
C ALA A 4 -14.01 12.86 16.54
N ASN A 5 -12.92 12.23 16.96
CA ASN A 5 -11.63 12.89 17.11
C ASN A 5 -10.79 12.63 15.85
N CYS A 6 -10.17 13.68 15.32
CA CYS A 6 -9.29 13.56 14.17
C CYS A 6 -8.07 12.68 14.49
N SER A 7 -7.82 11.65 13.68
CA SER A 7 -6.67 10.77 13.85
C SER A 7 -5.30 11.45 13.68
N ARG A 8 -5.27 12.63 13.01
CA ARG A 8 -4.05 13.40 12.76
C ARG A 8 -3.75 14.44 13.83
N CYS A 9 -4.75 15.25 14.21
CA CYS A 9 -4.57 16.39 15.11
C CYS A 9 -5.33 16.30 16.44
N GLY A 10 -6.14 15.25 16.64
CA GLY A 10 -6.92 15.06 17.87
C GLY A 10 -8.12 15.99 18.03
N LYS A 11 -8.33 16.96 17.14
CA LYS A 11 -9.48 17.88 17.21
C LYS A 11 -10.80 17.14 17.04
N VAL A 12 -11.77 17.53 17.85
CA VAL A 12 -13.15 17.05 17.80
C VAL A 12 -13.85 17.65 16.57
N PHE A 13 -14.46 16.81 15.73
CA PHE A 13 -15.16 17.24 14.52
C PHE A 13 -16.38 16.35 14.24
N ALA A 14 -17.35 16.85 13.46
CA ALA A 14 -18.45 16.03 13.00
C ALA A 14 -17.95 15.05 11.92
N ARG A 15 -18.02 13.75 12.21
CA ARG A 15 -17.56 12.68 11.31
C ARG A 15 -18.49 12.61 10.11
N ASN A 16 -17.90 12.81 8.93
CA ASN A 16 -18.53 12.55 7.65
C ASN A 16 -18.05 11.17 7.14
N PHE A 17 -17.40 11.12 5.98
CA PHE A 17 -16.86 9.88 5.38
C PHE A 17 -15.39 9.61 5.71
N ARG A 18 -14.68 10.55 6.34
CA ARG A 18 -13.25 10.47 6.63
C ARG A 18 -12.99 10.61 8.12
N ASP A 19 -11.95 9.94 8.61
CA ASP A 19 -11.52 9.96 10.01
C ASP A 19 -10.62 11.17 10.36
N ILE A 20 -10.48 12.11 9.42
CA ILE A 20 -9.70 13.33 9.58
C ILE A 20 -10.61 14.55 9.45
N CYS A 21 -10.29 15.60 10.21
CA CYS A 21 -11.01 16.87 10.14
C CYS A 21 -10.71 17.62 8.82
N GLN A 22 -11.55 18.59 8.48
CA GLN A 22 -11.43 19.37 7.24
C GLN A 22 -10.10 20.13 7.15
N ASN A 23 -9.60 20.68 8.26
CA ASN A 23 -8.32 21.39 8.26
C ASN A 23 -7.16 20.45 7.90
N CYS A 24 -7.10 19.27 8.52
CA CYS A 24 -6.07 18.29 8.20
C CYS A 24 -6.20 17.78 6.77
N HIS A 25 -7.42 17.65 6.24
CA HIS A 25 -7.61 17.31 4.85
C HIS A 25 -7.07 18.41 3.92
N GLN A 26 -7.34 19.68 4.21
CA GLN A 26 -6.82 20.81 3.44
C GLN A 26 -5.29 20.88 3.49
N GLU A 27 -4.67 20.63 4.65
CA GLU A 27 -3.21 20.54 4.77
C GLU A 27 -2.63 19.44 3.87
N ILE A 28 -3.25 18.25 3.84
CA ILE A 28 -2.80 17.15 2.96
C ILE A 28 -2.90 17.54 1.49
N GLU A 29 -3.98 18.23 1.09
CA GLU A 29 -4.14 18.69 -0.29
C GLU A 29 -3.11 19.78 -0.66
N GLN A 30 -2.74 20.65 0.29
CA GLN A 30 -1.67 21.64 0.10
C GLN A 30 -0.30 20.98 -0.02
N GLU A 31 0.02 20.03 0.86
CA GLU A 31 1.24 19.21 0.79
C GLU A 31 1.36 18.50 -0.56
N TYR A 32 0.25 17.93 -1.04
CA TYR A 32 0.17 17.29 -2.35
C TYR A 32 0.43 18.28 -3.48
N THR A 33 -0.24 19.43 -3.47
CA THR A 33 -0.09 20.45 -4.51
C THR A 33 1.37 20.93 -4.58
N ALA A 34 1.98 21.20 -3.43
CA ALA A 34 3.40 21.55 -3.34
C ALA A 34 4.31 20.45 -3.92
N CYS A 35 4.06 19.18 -3.59
CA CYS A 35 4.82 18.07 -4.17
C CYS A 35 4.67 17.97 -5.69
N ALA A 36 3.44 18.12 -6.20
CA ALA A 36 3.16 18.04 -7.62
C ALA A 36 3.79 19.21 -8.41
N ASP A 37 3.77 20.41 -7.84
CA ASP A 37 4.38 21.60 -8.44
C ASP A 37 5.90 21.48 -8.46
N CYS A 38 6.53 21.03 -7.36
CA CYS A 38 7.97 20.77 -7.32
C CYS A 38 8.40 19.73 -8.37
N LEU A 39 7.65 18.64 -8.53
CA LEU A 39 7.94 17.62 -9.54
C LEU A 39 7.76 18.13 -10.97
N ARG A 40 6.89 19.11 -11.19
CA ARG A 40 6.69 19.72 -12.51
C ARG A 40 7.85 20.64 -12.90
N GLU A 41 8.36 21.40 -11.94
CA GLU A 41 9.50 22.30 -12.13
C GLU A 41 10.83 21.55 -12.23
N HIS A 42 11.00 20.50 -11.43
CA HIS A 42 12.24 19.73 -11.32
C HIS A 42 12.01 18.25 -11.61
N ARG A 43 12.12 17.88 -12.89
CA ARG A 43 11.99 16.49 -13.31
C ARG A 43 13.20 15.68 -12.87
N GLY A 44 12.94 14.54 -12.23
CA GLY A 44 14.00 13.62 -11.78
C GLY A 44 14.50 13.78 -10.34
N MET A 45 13.80 14.54 -9.51
CA MET A 45 14.07 14.57 -8.07
C MET A 45 13.92 13.21 -7.41
N THR A 46 14.76 12.96 -6.41
CA THR A 46 14.65 11.82 -5.50
C THR A 46 13.61 12.09 -4.41
N ILE A 47 13.15 11.04 -3.72
CA ILE A 47 12.16 11.19 -2.65
C ILE A 47 12.67 12.02 -1.47
N THR A 48 13.99 12.01 -1.25
CA THR A 48 14.68 12.79 -0.22
C THR A 48 14.72 14.27 -0.57
N GLU A 49 15.11 14.61 -1.81
CA GLU A 49 15.11 16.00 -2.27
C GLU A 49 13.70 16.58 -2.30
N LEU A 50 12.71 15.81 -2.73
CA LEU A 50 11.31 16.23 -2.70
C LEU A 50 10.83 16.48 -1.26
N SER A 51 11.23 15.62 -0.33
CA SER A 51 10.92 15.77 1.11
C SER A 51 11.55 17.05 1.69
N GLU A 52 12.79 17.36 1.31
CA GLU A 52 13.48 18.56 1.74
C GLU A 52 12.89 19.83 1.11
N ALA A 53 12.54 19.80 -0.18
CA ALA A 53 11.99 20.95 -0.90
C ALA A 53 10.56 21.30 -0.43
N THR A 54 9.73 20.28 -0.20
CA THR A 54 8.31 20.47 0.16
C THR A 54 8.08 20.53 1.67
N GLY A 55 9.06 20.09 2.48
CA GLY A 55 8.88 19.90 3.92
C GLY A 55 7.96 18.73 4.29
N VAL A 56 7.51 17.94 3.31
CA VAL A 56 6.62 16.80 3.52
C VAL A 56 7.44 15.56 3.85
N THR A 57 7.00 14.79 4.85
CA THR A 57 7.73 13.56 5.22
C THR A 57 7.75 12.52 4.09
N VAL A 58 8.86 11.79 3.96
CA VAL A 58 9.01 10.68 2.99
C VAL A 58 7.86 9.67 3.07
N LYS A 59 7.33 9.40 4.27
CA LYS A 59 6.19 8.49 4.48
C LYS A 59 4.92 9.00 3.79
N GLN A 60 4.64 10.29 3.91
CA GLN A 60 3.47 10.92 3.30
C GLN A 60 3.60 10.98 1.78
N ILE A 61 4.78 11.34 1.27
CA ILE A 61 5.08 11.30 -0.18
C ILE A 61 4.87 9.88 -0.73
N THR A 62 5.40 8.87 -0.02
CA THR A 62 5.21 7.45 -0.40
C THR A 62 3.73 7.08 -0.45
N LYS A 63 2.90 7.62 0.46
CA LYS A 63 1.45 7.41 0.46
C LYS A 63 0.78 8.05 -0.77
N PHE A 64 1.14 9.27 -1.14
CA PHE A 64 0.62 9.93 -2.34
C PHE A 64 0.96 9.17 -3.62
N VAL A 65 2.17 8.61 -3.70
CA VAL A 65 2.59 7.76 -4.81
C VAL A 65 1.79 6.47 -4.85
N LYS A 66 1.59 5.80 -3.71
CA LYS A 66 0.79 4.56 -3.61
C LYS A 66 -0.69 4.78 -3.96
N GLU A 67 -1.23 5.95 -3.61
CA GLU A 67 -2.60 6.34 -3.97
C GLU A 67 -2.74 6.72 -5.46
N GLY A 68 -1.63 6.76 -6.22
CA GLY A 68 -1.63 7.12 -7.64
C GLY A 68 -1.89 8.61 -7.90
N ARG A 69 -1.76 9.46 -6.87
CA ARG A 69 -1.99 10.91 -7.01
C ARG A 69 -0.80 11.62 -7.65
N ILE A 70 0.42 11.13 -7.42
CA ILE A 70 1.65 11.68 -8.01
C ILE A 70 2.03 10.88 -9.24
N SER A 71 2.19 11.55 -10.38
CA SER A 71 2.63 10.91 -11.63
C SER A 71 4.11 10.57 -11.56
N MET A 72 4.43 9.28 -11.59
CA MET A 72 5.83 8.81 -11.61
C MET A 72 6.52 8.97 -12.96
N VAL A 73 5.81 9.46 -13.97
CA VAL A 73 6.35 9.76 -15.31
C VAL A 73 7.38 10.90 -15.23
N ASP A 74 7.15 11.90 -14.37
CA ASP A 74 8.02 13.06 -14.23
C ASP A 74 9.15 12.85 -13.21
N ALA A 75 9.16 11.71 -12.50
CA ALA A 75 10.06 11.43 -11.39
C ALA A 75 10.83 10.10 -11.59
N PRO A 76 11.76 10.02 -12.57
CA PRO A 76 12.49 8.79 -12.88
C PRO A 76 13.31 8.23 -11.71
N ASN A 77 13.79 9.08 -10.79
CA ASN A 77 14.59 8.67 -9.63
C ASN A 77 13.76 8.45 -8.35
N LEU A 78 12.45 8.62 -8.41
CA LEU A 78 11.58 8.45 -7.26
C LEU A 78 11.45 6.97 -6.93
N THR A 79 12.00 6.58 -5.78
CA THR A 79 11.99 5.20 -5.30
C THR A 79 11.70 5.21 -3.81
N TYR A 80 10.91 4.25 -3.33
CA TYR A 80 10.52 4.14 -1.91
C TYR A 80 10.71 2.70 -1.41
N PRO A 81 10.88 2.46 -0.11
CA PRO A 81 11.17 1.12 0.40
C PRO A 81 9.95 0.19 0.31
N CYS A 82 10.20 -1.06 -0.06
CA CYS A 82 9.23 -2.15 -0.02
C CYS A 82 8.80 -2.44 1.42
N GLU A 83 7.51 -2.63 1.67
CA GLU A 83 6.98 -2.87 3.01
C GLU A 83 7.39 -4.21 3.64
N VAL A 84 7.84 -5.16 2.81
CA VAL A 84 8.19 -6.52 3.27
C VAL A 84 9.70 -6.70 3.42
N CYS A 85 10.50 -6.24 2.45
CA CYS A 85 11.95 -6.45 2.46
C CYS A 85 12.78 -5.17 2.54
N GLY A 86 12.16 -3.98 2.46
CA GLY A 86 12.88 -2.71 2.49
C GLY A 86 13.61 -2.33 1.20
N MET A 87 13.63 -3.18 0.17
CA MET A 87 14.27 -2.83 -1.11
C MET A 87 13.60 -1.63 -1.77
N PRO A 88 14.37 -0.75 -2.44
CA PRO A 88 13.82 0.40 -3.14
C PRO A 88 12.99 -0.08 -4.34
N ILE A 89 11.69 0.28 -4.33
CA ILE A 89 10.72 0.00 -5.38
C ILE A 89 10.19 1.29 -5.99
N ARG A 90 9.89 1.21 -7.29
CA ARG A 90 9.33 2.32 -8.06
C ARG A 90 7.82 2.27 -8.16
N GLU A 91 7.18 1.11 -7.98
CA GLU A 91 5.74 0.98 -8.12
C GLU A 91 5.17 -0.12 -7.22
N GLY A 92 3.93 0.06 -6.77
CA GLY A 92 3.20 -0.88 -5.90
C GLY A 92 3.64 -0.84 -4.43
N SER A 93 3.03 -1.64 -3.58
CA SER A 93 3.43 -1.74 -2.16
C SER A 93 4.60 -2.70 -1.92
N MET A 94 4.79 -3.65 -2.84
CA MET A 94 5.73 -4.77 -2.70
C MET A 94 6.59 -4.93 -3.95
N CYS A 95 7.87 -5.23 -3.76
CA CYS A 95 8.78 -5.58 -4.84
C CYS A 95 8.35 -6.88 -5.54
N THR A 96 8.82 -7.08 -6.77
CA THR A 96 8.54 -8.27 -7.57
C THR A 96 8.92 -9.55 -6.83
N GLY A 97 10.11 -9.60 -6.22
CA GLY A 97 10.55 -10.76 -5.45
C GLY A 97 9.65 -11.12 -4.26
N CYS A 98 9.16 -10.14 -3.50
CA CYS A 98 8.21 -10.39 -2.41
C CYS A 98 6.84 -10.84 -2.94
N ARG A 99 6.41 -10.30 -4.08
CA ARG A 99 5.15 -10.69 -4.73
C ARG A 99 5.22 -12.12 -5.26
N ASP A 100 6.35 -12.52 -5.82
CA ASP A 100 6.54 -13.86 -6.38
C ASP A 100 6.65 -14.91 -5.28
N ARG A 101 7.31 -14.60 -4.15
CA ARG A 101 7.28 -15.46 -2.95
C ARG A 101 5.86 -15.66 -2.45
N LEU A 102 5.07 -14.58 -2.32
CA LEU A 102 3.69 -14.68 -1.86
C LEU A 102 2.82 -15.53 -2.81
N LYS A 103 3.01 -15.40 -4.13
CA LYS A 103 2.34 -16.24 -5.11
C LYS A 103 2.74 -17.71 -4.99
N ALA A 104 4.02 -17.99 -4.76
CA ALA A 104 4.53 -19.34 -4.57
C ALA A 104 3.93 -19.98 -3.31
N ASP A 105 3.92 -19.25 -2.20
CA ASP A 105 3.32 -19.69 -0.93
C ASP A 105 1.83 -20.00 -1.12
N PHE A 106 1.08 -19.12 -1.80
CA PHE A 106 -0.33 -19.34 -2.07
C PHE A 106 -0.58 -20.59 -2.94
N SER A 107 0.22 -20.78 -4.00
CA SER A 107 0.12 -21.93 -4.90
C SER A 107 0.42 -23.25 -4.19
N SER A 108 1.41 -23.25 -3.28
CA SER A 108 1.74 -24.42 -2.47
C SER A 108 0.62 -24.78 -1.49
N ALA A 109 0.05 -23.77 -0.81
CA ALA A 109 -1.06 -23.97 0.12
C ALA A 109 -2.32 -24.50 -0.59
N SER A 110 -2.63 -24.02 -1.80
CA SER A 110 -3.75 -24.55 -2.57
C SER A 110 -3.53 -26.01 -3.00
N ALA A 111 -2.32 -26.35 -3.45
CA ALA A 111 -2.00 -27.73 -3.85
C ALA A 111 -2.08 -28.71 -2.68
N ASP A 112 -1.62 -28.29 -1.49
CA ASP A 112 -1.73 -29.08 -0.26
C ASP A 112 -3.20 -29.30 0.15
N LEU A 113 -4.04 -28.29 0.02
CA LEU A 113 -5.48 -28.40 0.30
C LEU A 113 -6.17 -29.37 -0.68
N GLU A 114 -5.85 -29.27 -1.97
CA GLU A 114 -6.39 -30.18 -2.99
C GLU A 114 -5.95 -31.62 -2.74
N SER A 115 -4.65 -31.85 -2.49
CA SER A 115 -4.10 -33.18 -2.17
C SER A 115 -4.77 -33.78 -0.93
N ARG A 116 -4.92 -33.01 0.16
CA ARG A 116 -5.60 -33.45 1.39
C ARG A 116 -7.07 -33.75 1.15
N SER A 117 -7.76 -32.96 0.32
CA SER A 117 -9.17 -33.22 -0.03
C SER A 117 -9.33 -34.51 -0.85
N HIS A 118 -8.40 -34.77 -1.78
CA HIS A 118 -8.41 -35.96 -2.62
C HIS A 118 -8.12 -37.23 -1.80
N MET A 119 -7.16 -37.16 -0.86
CA MET A 119 -6.88 -38.25 0.08
C MET A 119 -8.05 -38.52 1.03
N ALA A 120 -8.75 -37.48 1.51
CA ALA A 120 -9.92 -37.64 2.37
C ALA A 120 -11.11 -38.27 1.65
N ASN A 121 -11.32 -37.93 0.36
CA ASN A 121 -12.41 -38.48 -0.44
C ASN A 121 -12.14 -39.93 -0.87
N ALA A 122 -10.90 -40.22 -1.26
CA ALA A 122 -10.41 -41.57 -1.51
C ALA A 122 -10.76 -42.51 -0.34
N ASN A 123 -10.36 -42.16 0.88
CA ASN A 123 -10.53 -43.00 2.07
C ASN A 123 -12.00 -43.28 2.47
N ARG A 124 -12.97 -42.53 1.91
CA ARG A 124 -14.40 -42.78 2.08
C ARG A 124 -14.94 -43.84 1.13
N THR A 125 -14.40 -43.92 -0.08
CA THR A 125 -14.88 -44.83 -1.14
C THR A 125 -14.49 -46.29 -0.89
N TYR A 126 -13.41 -46.57 -0.16
CA TYR A 126 -12.92 -47.94 0.09
C TYR A 126 -13.55 -48.63 1.32
N LYS A 127 -14.45 -47.97 2.04
CA LYS A 127 -15.18 -48.57 3.18
C LYS A 127 -16.44 -49.31 2.73
N ILE A 128 -16.32 -50.19 1.73
CA ILE A 128 -17.34 -51.19 1.47
C ILE A 128 -17.06 -52.36 2.40
N THR A 129 -17.86 -52.44 3.47
CA THR A 129 -17.84 -53.53 4.45
C THR A 129 -18.39 -54.80 3.81
N ASP A 130 -17.52 -55.79 3.61
CA ASP A 130 -17.91 -57.17 3.33
C ASP A 130 -18.68 -57.74 4.54
N ARG A 131 -19.92 -58.19 4.33
CA ARG A 131 -20.74 -58.93 5.30
C ARG A 131 -21.33 -60.16 4.63
#